data_AF-A0AA96ZTH3-F1
#
_entry.id   AF-A0AA96ZTH3-F1
#
_cell.length_a   1.000
_cell.length_b   1.000
_cell.length_c   1.000
_cell.angle_alpha   90.00
_cell.angle_beta   90.00
_cell.angle_gamma   90.00
#
_symmetry.space_group_name_H-M   'P 1'
#
loop_
_entity.id
_entity.type
_entity.pdbx_description
1 polymer ?
#
loop_
_entity_poly.entity_id
_entity_poly.type
_entity_poly.pdbx_seq_one_letter_code
_entity_poly.pdbx_strand_id
1 'polypeptide(L)'
;MMLLTSSRKPSFKTKILCKKLALFFDAAYMTRGKMPLSEVLEQGSGAVLCIVGEYHGNPGSLSFYDPSGHLFLSLRFSETSFDPVPQAELRYGERIFYGAESSEIFNLLSMFMIEDKGLSVPPDSLIELFKNNKNKKDKRDKTDTTDKTTDTTDKTDKTDSAPQSATEVSAEVPAKVRAIPWVFKGDSKPKPNAAYVRRLYVTDDRLDFYSNDRLFLRLYVKGIKSDVSN
;
A
#
# COMPACT_ATOMS: atom_id res chain seq x y z
N MET A 1 -11.37 6.95 6.40
CA MET A 1 -11.47 5.62 5.76
C MET A 1 -10.93 5.68 4.33
N MET A 2 -10.31 4.60 3.82
CA MET A 2 -9.87 4.48 2.42
C MET A 2 -10.60 3.33 1.71
N LEU A 3 -10.95 3.55 0.46
CA LEU A 3 -11.47 2.55 -0.45
C LEU A 3 -10.45 2.28 -1.56
N LEU A 4 -10.17 1.01 -1.84
CA LEU A 4 -9.25 0.59 -2.88
C LEU A 4 -9.96 -0.24 -3.95
N THR A 5 -9.71 0.08 -5.20
CA THR A 5 -10.12 -0.73 -6.35
C THR A 5 -9.06 -0.72 -7.45
N SER A 6 -9.34 -1.41 -8.55
CA SER A 6 -8.48 -1.46 -9.73
C SER A 6 -9.08 -0.72 -10.92
N SER A 7 -8.32 -0.63 -12.01
CA SER A 7 -8.86 -0.43 -13.36
C SER A 7 -9.81 -1.57 -13.76
N ARG A 8 -10.58 -1.35 -14.85
CA ARG A 8 -11.47 -2.38 -15.40
C ARG A 8 -10.67 -3.53 -16.00
N LYS A 9 -11.16 -4.76 -15.83
CA LYS A 9 -10.53 -6.01 -16.29
C LYS A 9 -9.05 -6.15 -15.85
N PRO A 10 -8.77 -6.05 -14.53
CA PRO A 10 -7.39 -6.11 -14.04
C PRO A 10 -6.79 -7.50 -14.25
N SER A 11 -5.48 -7.55 -14.50
CA SER A 11 -4.68 -8.76 -14.52
C SER A 11 -4.64 -9.43 -13.16
N PHE A 12 -4.14 -10.67 -13.13
CA PHE A 12 -3.93 -11.39 -11.88
C PHE A 12 -2.94 -10.67 -10.94
N LYS A 13 -1.85 -10.11 -11.49
CA LYS A 13 -0.85 -9.34 -10.73
C LYS A 13 -1.48 -8.11 -10.08
N THR A 14 -2.26 -7.34 -10.84
CA THR A 14 -2.99 -6.16 -10.34
C THR A 14 -3.97 -6.50 -9.24
N LYS A 15 -4.70 -7.62 -9.36
CA LYS A 15 -5.60 -8.10 -8.29
C LYS A 15 -4.83 -8.46 -7.02
N ILE A 16 -3.66 -9.08 -7.13
CA ILE A 16 -2.82 -9.41 -5.98
C ILE A 16 -2.32 -8.13 -5.31
N LEU A 17 -1.77 -7.19 -6.08
CA LEU A 17 -1.28 -5.92 -5.56
C LEU A 17 -2.40 -5.16 -4.82
N CYS A 18 -3.58 -5.04 -5.42
CA CYS A 18 -4.72 -4.39 -4.78
C CYS A 18 -5.06 -5.01 -3.43
N LYS A 19 -5.08 -6.33 -3.32
CA LYS A 19 -5.36 -7.02 -2.05
C LYS A 19 -4.26 -6.81 -1.01
N LYS A 20 -2.99 -6.84 -1.42
CA LYS A 20 -1.85 -6.56 -0.54
C LYS A 20 -1.92 -5.14 0.01
N LEU A 21 -2.13 -4.16 -0.87
CA LEU A 21 -2.27 -2.75 -0.49
C LEU A 21 -3.50 -2.53 0.39
N ALA A 22 -4.64 -3.15 0.09
CA ALA A 22 -5.84 -3.03 0.91
C ALA A 22 -5.62 -3.59 2.33
N LEU A 23 -4.92 -4.72 2.47
CA LEU A 23 -4.55 -5.24 3.79
C LEU A 23 -3.59 -4.28 4.50
N PHE A 24 -2.51 -3.89 3.84
CA PHE A 24 -1.46 -3.05 4.40
C PHE A 24 -2.00 -1.68 4.87
N PHE A 25 -2.87 -1.07 4.06
CA PHE A 25 -3.53 0.20 4.38
C PHE A 25 -4.76 0.05 5.26
N ASP A 26 -5.22 -1.16 5.57
CA ASP A 26 -6.51 -1.38 6.23
C ASP A 26 -7.68 -0.70 5.48
N ALA A 27 -7.62 -0.75 4.16
CA ALA A 27 -8.60 -0.15 3.25
C ALA A 27 -9.68 -1.17 2.85
N ALA A 28 -10.87 -0.68 2.52
CA ALA A 28 -11.88 -1.51 1.89
C ALA A 28 -11.37 -1.91 0.52
N TYR A 29 -11.62 -3.15 0.11
CA TYR A 29 -11.38 -3.56 -1.26
C TYR A 29 -12.70 -3.85 -1.95
N MET A 30 -12.97 -3.11 -3.04
CA MET A 30 -14.08 -3.38 -3.95
C MET A 30 -13.59 -3.88 -5.30
N THR A 31 -14.33 -4.80 -5.89
CA THR A 31 -14.05 -5.27 -7.26
C THR A 31 -14.57 -4.25 -8.26
N ARG A 32 -13.73 -3.80 -9.20
CA ARG A 32 -14.12 -2.79 -10.19
C ARG A 32 -15.25 -3.22 -11.14
N GLY A 33 -15.23 -4.47 -11.59
CA GLY A 33 -16.23 -5.01 -12.52
C GLY A 33 -16.36 -4.17 -13.81
N LYS A 34 -17.61 -3.81 -14.15
CA LYS A 34 -17.95 -2.95 -15.30
C LYS A 34 -18.21 -1.49 -14.89
N MET A 35 -18.12 -1.16 -13.61
CA MET A 35 -18.50 0.16 -13.09
C MET A 35 -17.68 1.27 -13.77
N PRO A 36 -18.34 2.30 -14.33
CA PRO A 36 -17.66 3.50 -14.82
C PRO A 36 -17.00 4.23 -13.64
N LEU A 37 -16.11 5.18 -13.94
CA LEU A 37 -15.42 5.93 -12.90
C LEU A 37 -16.39 6.72 -12.01
N SER A 38 -17.44 7.30 -12.59
CA SER A 38 -18.47 8.06 -11.84
C SER A 38 -19.12 7.23 -10.73
N GLU A 39 -19.54 6.00 -11.04
CA GLU A 39 -20.16 5.10 -10.05
C GLU A 39 -19.16 4.68 -8.97
N VAL A 40 -17.89 4.47 -9.32
CA VAL A 40 -16.85 4.15 -8.33
C VAL A 40 -16.60 5.33 -7.40
N LEU A 41 -16.58 6.56 -7.93
CA LEU A 41 -16.42 7.78 -7.14
C LEU A 41 -17.62 7.97 -6.21
N GLU A 42 -18.84 7.70 -6.69
CA GLU A 42 -20.05 7.74 -5.87
C GLU A 42 -19.99 6.73 -4.71
N GLN A 43 -19.58 5.48 -4.98
CA GLN A 43 -19.42 4.48 -3.93
C GLN A 43 -18.29 4.80 -2.94
N GLY A 44 -17.26 5.52 -3.39
CA GLY A 44 -16.16 6.01 -2.57
C GLY A 44 -16.42 7.35 -1.88
N SER A 45 -17.58 7.96 -2.10
CA SER A 45 -17.91 9.29 -1.58
C SER A 45 -17.74 9.34 -0.06
N GLY A 46 -17.11 10.42 0.44
CA GLY A 46 -16.78 10.55 1.87
C GLY A 46 -15.55 9.76 2.33
N ALA A 47 -14.87 9.02 1.43
CA ALA A 47 -13.64 8.30 1.72
C ALA A 47 -12.55 8.63 0.69
N VAL A 48 -11.28 8.41 1.06
CA VAL A 48 -10.17 8.50 0.10
C VAL A 48 -10.26 7.29 -0.83
N LEU A 49 -10.40 7.50 -2.14
CA LEU A 49 -10.44 6.42 -3.11
C LEU A 49 -9.08 6.25 -3.77
N CYS A 50 -8.51 5.04 -3.68
CA CYS A 50 -7.30 4.64 -4.39
C CYS A 50 -7.65 3.68 -5.53
N ILE A 51 -7.28 4.03 -6.76
CA ILE A 51 -7.42 3.17 -7.94
C ILE A 51 -6.05 2.71 -8.40
N VAL A 52 -5.84 1.40 -8.47
CA VAL A 52 -4.65 0.80 -9.08
C VAL A 52 -4.88 0.62 -10.58
N GLY A 53 -4.16 1.38 -11.40
CA GLY A 53 -4.17 1.25 -12.84
C GLY A 53 -3.14 0.24 -13.36
N GLU A 54 -3.35 -0.19 -14.60
CA GLU A 54 -2.58 -1.24 -15.25
C GLU A 54 -2.07 -0.78 -16.62
N TYR A 55 -0.86 -1.21 -16.97
CA TYR A 55 -0.26 -1.02 -18.28
C TYR A 55 0.29 -2.35 -18.78
N HIS A 56 -0.19 -2.83 -19.93
CA HIS A 56 0.19 -4.13 -20.52
C HIS A 56 0.18 -5.30 -19.52
N GLY A 57 -0.87 -5.42 -18.70
CA GLY A 57 -1.00 -6.51 -17.73
C GLY A 57 -0.24 -6.29 -16.40
N ASN A 58 0.56 -5.23 -16.27
CA ASN A 58 1.32 -4.95 -15.06
C ASN A 58 0.73 -3.75 -14.29
N PRO A 59 0.69 -3.80 -12.96
CA PRO A 59 0.32 -2.64 -12.17
C PRO A 59 1.30 -1.51 -12.47
N GLY A 60 0.77 -0.32 -12.78
CA GLY A 60 1.60 0.77 -13.27
C GLY A 60 1.17 2.16 -12.81
N SER A 61 0.06 2.28 -12.10
CA SER A 61 -0.33 3.56 -11.50
C SER A 61 -1.15 3.42 -10.22
N LEU A 62 -0.97 4.37 -9.31
CA LEU A 62 -1.86 4.61 -8.17
C LEU A 62 -2.50 5.99 -8.38
N SER A 63 -3.82 6.06 -8.37
CA SER A 63 -4.57 7.32 -8.44
C SER A 63 -5.39 7.48 -7.17
N PHE A 64 -5.13 8.56 -6.43
CA PHE A 64 -5.82 8.93 -5.21
C PHE A 64 -6.81 10.06 -5.49
N TYR A 65 -8.07 9.79 -5.17
CA TYR A 65 -9.14 10.75 -5.21
C TYR A 65 -9.51 11.14 -3.78
N ASP A 66 -9.74 12.43 -3.58
CA ASP A 66 -10.22 12.93 -2.29
C ASP A 66 -11.69 12.50 -2.03
N PRO A 67 -12.21 12.73 -0.82
CA PRO A 67 -13.61 12.39 -0.50
C PRO A 67 -14.68 13.13 -1.30
N SER A 68 -14.32 14.20 -2.03
CA SER A 68 -15.20 14.91 -2.97
C SER A 68 -15.16 14.33 -4.39
N GLY A 69 -14.24 13.39 -4.65
CA GLY A 69 -14.08 12.73 -5.94
C GLY A 69 -13.09 13.40 -6.89
N HIS A 70 -12.32 14.39 -6.44
CA HIS A 70 -11.29 15.02 -7.25
C HIS A 70 -10.00 14.20 -7.25
N LEU A 71 -9.37 14.04 -8.42
CA LEU A 71 -8.07 13.39 -8.54
C LEU A 71 -6.99 14.31 -7.97
N PHE A 72 -6.44 13.95 -6.82
CA PHE A 72 -5.46 14.80 -6.13
C PHE A 72 -4.02 14.35 -6.40
N LEU A 73 -3.77 13.04 -6.46
CA LEU A 73 -2.44 12.49 -6.72
C LEU A 73 -2.54 11.29 -7.65
N SER A 74 -1.70 11.26 -8.67
CA SER A 74 -1.46 10.08 -9.49
C SER A 74 0.02 9.79 -9.62
N LEU A 75 0.41 8.59 -9.21
CA LEU A 75 1.75 8.07 -9.34
C LEU A 75 1.79 7.06 -10.49
N ARG A 76 2.75 7.19 -11.40
CA ARG A 76 3.17 6.11 -12.29
C ARG A 76 4.30 5.35 -11.63
N PHE A 77 4.27 4.02 -11.69
CA PHE A 77 5.29 3.21 -11.03
C PHE A 77 5.62 1.91 -11.78
N SER A 78 6.73 1.28 -11.38
CA SER A 78 7.00 -0.14 -11.64
C SER A 78 7.14 -0.88 -10.31
N GLU A 79 6.52 -2.06 -10.17
CA GLU A 79 6.57 -2.82 -8.92
C GLU A 79 7.73 -3.83 -8.88
N THR A 80 8.19 -4.11 -7.67
CA THR A 80 9.00 -5.27 -7.32
C THR A 80 8.42 -5.89 -6.06
N SER A 81 7.99 -7.15 -6.17
CA SER A 81 7.53 -7.93 -5.01
C SER A 81 8.67 -8.78 -4.48
N PHE A 82 8.74 -8.91 -3.16
CA PHE A 82 9.70 -9.76 -2.48
C PHE A 82 8.97 -10.91 -1.77
N ASP A 83 9.61 -11.51 -0.78
CA ASP A 83 9.09 -12.65 -0.03
C ASP A 83 7.66 -12.42 0.47
N PRO A 84 6.80 -13.45 0.35
CA PRO A 84 5.42 -13.34 0.77
C PRO A 84 5.35 -13.13 2.28
N VAL A 85 4.61 -12.10 2.68
CA VAL A 85 4.27 -11.85 4.08
C VAL A 85 2.90 -12.48 4.38
N PRO A 86 2.73 -13.15 5.53
CA PRO A 86 1.43 -13.66 5.94
C PRO A 86 0.39 -12.54 6.03
N GLN A 87 -0.82 -12.81 5.56
CA GLN A 87 -1.90 -11.80 5.55
C GLN A 87 -2.21 -11.22 6.93
N ALA A 88 -1.97 -11.98 8.00
CA ALA A 88 -2.15 -11.52 9.37
C ALA A 88 -1.22 -10.34 9.71
N GLU A 89 0.05 -10.40 9.28
CA GLU A 89 1.02 -9.33 9.54
C GLU A 89 0.69 -8.07 8.72
N LEU A 90 0.16 -8.25 7.50
CA LEU A 90 -0.29 -7.12 6.69
C LEU A 90 -1.54 -6.44 7.25
N ARG A 91 -2.30 -7.10 8.12
CA ARG A 91 -3.59 -6.58 8.64
C ARG A 91 -3.48 -5.96 10.02
N TYR A 92 -2.65 -6.51 10.89
CA TYR A 92 -2.56 -6.11 12.29
C TYR A 92 -1.30 -5.31 12.57
N GLY A 93 -1.25 -4.70 13.76
CA GLY A 93 -0.08 -3.99 14.21
C GLY A 93 -0.10 -2.49 13.95
N GLU A 94 0.90 -1.84 14.53
CA GLU A 94 1.15 -0.40 14.39
C GLU A 94 1.44 -0.04 12.94
N ARG A 95 1.07 1.18 12.53
CA ARG A 95 1.32 1.70 11.19
C ARG A 95 2.15 2.95 11.31
N ILE A 96 3.33 2.93 10.71
CA ILE A 96 4.26 4.06 10.76
C ILE A 96 4.61 4.47 9.34
N PHE A 97 4.46 5.75 9.06
CA PHE A 97 4.77 6.38 7.79
C PHE A 97 6.04 7.21 7.93
N TYR A 98 7.04 6.94 7.08
CA TYR A 98 8.35 7.59 7.10
C TYR A 98 8.60 8.32 5.79
N GLY A 99 9.20 9.50 5.86
CA GLY A 99 9.69 10.21 4.68
C GLY A 99 10.40 11.50 5.06
N ALA A 100 11.12 12.07 4.09
CA ALA A 100 11.76 13.37 4.26
C ALA A 100 10.73 14.50 4.14
N GLU A 101 10.85 15.54 4.97
CA GLU A 101 9.99 16.74 4.85
C GLU A 101 10.15 17.45 3.50
N SER A 102 11.27 17.24 2.81
CA SER A 102 11.52 17.74 1.46
C SER A 102 10.84 16.92 0.36
N SER A 103 10.33 15.72 0.66
CA SER A 103 9.77 14.85 -0.37
C SER A 103 8.35 15.26 -0.73
N GLU A 104 8.13 15.56 -2.02
CA GLU A 104 6.82 15.96 -2.53
C GLU A 104 5.80 14.83 -2.36
N ILE A 105 6.20 13.59 -2.68
CA ILE A 105 5.33 12.41 -2.54
C ILE A 105 4.95 12.20 -1.09
N PHE A 106 5.92 12.30 -0.17
CA PHE A 106 5.65 12.15 1.25
C PHE A 106 4.65 13.21 1.72
N ASN A 107 4.86 14.47 1.38
CA ASN A 107 3.96 15.56 1.77
C ASN A 107 2.54 15.34 1.23
N LEU A 108 2.39 15.02 -0.05
CA LEU A 108 1.08 14.76 -0.66
C LEU A 108 0.37 13.54 -0.05
N LEU A 109 1.10 12.43 0.18
CA LEU A 109 0.54 11.25 0.83
C LEU A 109 0.20 11.50 2.30
N SER A 110 0.99 12.30 2.99
CA SER A 110 0.78 12.65 4.40
C SER A 110 -0.55 13.38 4.60
N MET A 111 -1.00 14.18 3.63
CA MET A 111 -2.30 14.84 3.67
C MET A 111 -3.48 13.85 3.68
N PHE A 112 -3.31 12.63 3.13
CA PHE A 112 -4.33 11.58 3.19
C PHE A 112 -4.23 10.69 4.43
N MET A 113 -3.00 10.46 4.89
CA MET A 113 -2.70 9.48 5.93
C MET A 113 -2.70 10.08 7.33
N ILE A 114 -2.63 11.40 7.45
CA ILE A 114 -2.61 12.10 8.72
C ILE A 114 -3.94 12.79 8.93
N GLU A 115 -4.60 12.42 10.02
CA GLU A 115 -5.72 13.17 10.54
C GLU A 115 -5.20 14.51 11.09
N ASP A 116 -5.46 15.61 10.39
CA ASP A 116 -5.75 16.85 11.09
C ASP A 116 -7.07 17.42 10.56
N LYS A 117 -8.08 17.35 11.44
CA LYS A 117 -9.35 18.10 11.41
C LYS A 117 -10.32 17.84 10.24
N GLY A 118 -11.20 16.85 10.43
CA GLY A 118 -12.62 17.08 10.16
C GLY A 118 -13.34 16.32 9.05
N LEU A 119 -12.70 15.39 8.31
CA LEU A 119 -13.45 14.67 7.27
C LEU A 119 -14.37 13.56 7.79
N SER A 120 -15.46 13.35 7.07
CA SER A 120 -16.75 12.80 7.51
C SER A 120 -16.75 11.30 7.84
N VAL A 121 -17.81 10.89 8.53
CA VAL A 121 -18.17 9.48 8.76
C VAL A 121 -18.40 8.81 7.40
N PRO A 122 -17.84 7.62 7.14
CA PRO A 122 -18.04 6.92 5.88
C PRO A 122 -19.51 6.46 5.73
N PRO A 123 -20.08 6.47 4.51
CA PRO A 123 -21.44 5.99 4.26
C PRO A 123 -21.61 4.51 4.64
N ASP A 124 -22.83 4.14 5.07
CA ASP A 124 -23.17 2.80 5.56
C ASP A 124 -22.84 1.67 4.56
N SER A 125 -22.92 1.97 3.26
CA SER A 125 -22.57 1.05 2.16
C SER A 125 -21.09 0.60 2.21
N LEU A 126 -20.17 1.48 2.61
CA LEU A 126 -18.77 1.12 2.80
C LEU A 126 -18.61 0.22 4.03
N ILE A 127 -19.28 0.55 5.14
CA ILE A 127 -19.25 -0.23 6.38
C ILE A 127 -19.72 -1.68 6.12
N GLU A 128 -20.73 -1.88 5.28
CA GLU A 128 -21.20 -3.22 4.88
C GLU A 128 -20.17 -3.99 4.04
N LEU A 129 -19.44 -3.34 3.13
CA LEU A 129 -18.35 -3.97 2.37
C LEU A 129 -17.24 -4.50 3.29
N PHE A 130 -16.91 -3.76 4.36
CA PHE A 130 -15.94 -4.21 5.36
C PHE A 130 -16.45 -5.42 6.16
N LYS A 131 -17.73 -5.43 6.56
CA LYS A 131 -18.36 -6.55 7.27
C LYS A 131 -18.39 -7.81 6.41
N ASN A 132 -18.72 -7.69 5.12
CA ASN A 132 -18.84 -8.82 4.20
C ASN A 132 -17.49 -9.49 3.88
N ASN A 133 -16.40 -8.74 3.88
CA ASN A 133 -15.05 -9.31 3.76
C ASN A 133 -14.64 -10.14 4.99
N LYS A 134 -15.25 -9.90 6.16
CA LYS A 134 -15.01 -10.67 7.39
C LYS A 134 -15.67 -12.06 7.32
N ASN A 135 -16.91 -12.14 6.84
CA ASN A 135 -17.72 -13.37 6.83
C ASN A 135 -17.31 -14.38 5.74
N LYS A 136 -16.62 -13.94 4.67
CA LYS A 136 -16.07 -14.84 3.63
C LYS A 136 -14.86 -15.65 4.08
N LYS A 137 -14.30 -15.36 5.27
CA LYS A 137 -13.10 -16.00 5.81
C LYS A 137 -13.41 -17.31 6.54
N ASP A 138 -14.51 -17.38 7.28
CA ASP A 138 -14.84 -18.55 8.12
C ASP A 138 -15.23 -19.81 7.32
N LYS A 139 -15.50 -19.67 6.02
CA LYS A 139 -15.83 -20.79 5.13
C LYS A 139 -14.62 -21.44 4.44
N ARG A 140 -13.43 -20.85 4.49
CA ARG A 140 -12.27 -21.31 3.68
C ARG A 140 -11.22 -22.13 4.45
N ASP A 141 -11.29 -22.19 5.77
CA ASP A 141 -10.31 -22.92 6.61
C ASP A 141 -10.66 -24.43 6.81
N LYS A 142 -11.41 -25.06 5.89
CA LYS A 142 -11.88 -26.45 6.06
C LYS A 142 -11.45 -27.49 5.02
N THR A 143 -10.60 -27.15 4.07
CA THR A 143 -10.10 -28.13 3.09
C THR A 143 -8.68 -27.78 2.68
N ASP A 144 -7.70 -28.46 3.28
CA ASP A 144 -6.72 -29.27 2.54
C ASP A 144 -5.50 -29.56 3.43
N THR A 145 -5.23 -30.84 3.63
CA THR A 145 -4.03 -31.40 4.27
C THR A 145 -3.62 -32.63 3.47
N THR A 146 -2.31 -32.90 3.42
CA THR A 146 -1.53 -33.90 2.61
C THR A 146 -1.02 -33.32 1.27
N ASP A 147 0.26 -33.43 0.89
CA ASP A 147 1.23 -34.49 1.16
C ASP A 147 2.71 -34.04 1.06
N LYS A 148 3.62 -34.96 1.37
CA LYS A 148 5.03 -34.79 1.79
C LYS A 148 6.07 -35.28 0.76
N THR A 149 7.35 -34.88 0.97
CA THR A 149 8.65 -35.54 0.57
C THR A 149 9.16 -35.24 -0.87
N THR A 150 10.44 -35.07 -1.24
CA THR A 150 11.80 -35.55 -0.81
C THR A 150 12.99 -34.64 -1.27
N ASP A 151 14.12 -34.72 -0.53
CA ASP A 151 15.61 -34.60 -0.77
C ASP A 151 16.19 -34.06 -2.11
N THR A 152 17.40 -33.43 -2.23
CA THR A 152 18.77 -33.87 -1.81
C THR A 152 19.86 -32.76 -2.11
N THR A 153 20.94 -32.65 -1.29
CA THR A 153 22.40 -32.27 -1.53
C THR A 153 22.81 -31.02 -2.39
N ASP A 154 23.93 -30.29 -2.28
CA ASP A 154 25.25 -30.35 -1.58
C ASP A 154 25.96 -28.95 -1.59
N LYS A 155 27.11 -28.84 -0.88
CA LYS A 155 28.05 -27.69 -0.61
C LYS A 155 28.59 -26.94 -1.86
N THR A 156 29.17 -25.72 -1.85
CA THR A 156 30.39 -25.20 -1.14
C THR A 156 30.66 -23.70 -1.47
N ASP A 157 31.44 -23.01 -0.63
CA ASP A 157 31.88 -21.61 -0.60
C ASP A 157 32.69 -21.05 -1.82
N LYS A 158 32.59 -19.73 -2.08
CA LYS A 158 33.71 -18.76 -1.95
C LYS A 158 33.36 -17.31 -2.34
N THR A 159 33.76 -16.41 -1.46
CA THR A 159 33.82 -14.95 -1.52
C THR A 159 35.01 -14.49 -2.37
N ASP A 160 34.89 -13.36 -3.09
CA ASP A 160 35.88 -12.27 -3.01
C ASP A 160 35.38 -10.97 -3.66
N SER A 161 35.76 -9.89 -2.99
CA SER A 161 35.29 -8.50 -3.07
C SER A 161 35.92 -7.68 -4.21
N ALA A 162 35.13 -6.73 -4.74
CA ALA A 162 35.58 -5.58 -5.53
C ALA A 162 35.50 -4.28 -4.67
N PRO A 163 35.63 -3.08 -5.26
CA PRO A 163 36.82 -2.23 -5.40
C PRO A 163 36.78 -0.98 -4.49
N GLN A 164 37.84 -0.16 -4.43
CA GLN A 164 37.78 1.18 -3.82
C GLN A 164 38.51 2.23 -4.65
N SER A 165 37.73 3.14 -5.24
CA SER A 165 38.10 4.50 -5.57
C SER A 165 37.14 5.43 -4.81
N ALA A 166 37.68 6.41 -4.07
CA ALA A 166 36.88 7.37 -3.33
C ALA A 166 37.32 8.79 -3.72
N THR A 167 36.43 9.48 -4.42
CA THR A 167 36.43 10.93 -4.63
C THR A 167 35.49 11.52 -3.59
N GLU A 168 35.97 12.42 -2.75
CA GLU A 168 35.18 13.12 -1.72
C GLU A 168 34.12 14.02 -2.35
N VAL A 169 32.86 13.79 -2.00
CA VAL A 169 31.69 14.61 -2.34
C VAL A 169 31.31 15.44 -1.12
N SER A 170 31.07 16.73 -1.35
CA SER A 170 30.60 17.70 -0.35
C SER A 170 29.41 17.16 0.45
N ALA A 171 29.48 17.28 1.77
CA ALA A 171 28.44 16.81 2.69
C ALA A 171 27.16 17.66 2.54
N GLU A 172 26.14 17.10 1.88
CA GLU A 172 24.77 17.58 1.97
C GLU A 172 24.27 17.43 3.42
N VAL A 173 23.64 18.49 3.94
CA VAL A 173 22.94 18.45 5.23
C VAL A 173 21.85 17.39 5.13
N PRO A 174 21.80 16.39 6.04
CA PRO A 174 20.85 15.28 5.92
C PRO A 174 19.42 15.81 6.02
N ALA A 175 18.61 15.52 5.00
CA ALA A 175 17.20 15.88 4.97
C ALA A 175 16.48 15.35 6.22
N LYS A 176 15.73 16.22 6.90
CA LYS A 176 15.00 15.87 8.12
C LYS A 176 13.92 14.83 7.81
N VAL A 177 14.10 13.62 8.34
CA VAL A 177 13.14 12.51 8.20
C VAL A 177 12.09 12.60 9.31
N ARG A 178 10.82 12.49 8.92
CA ARG A 178 9.67 12.49 9.82
C ARG A 178 9.05 11.09 9.88
N ALA A 179 8.75 10.64 11.09
CA ALA A 179 7.99 9.42 11.35
C ALA A 179 6.60 9.80 11.87
N ILE A 180 5.55 9.26 11.27
CA ILE A 180 4.17 9.65 11.55
C ILE A 180 3.32 8.41 11.77
N PRO A 181 2.72 8.25 12.97
CA PRO A 181 1.71 7.22 13.18
C PRO A 181 0.52 7.46 12.25
N TRP A 182 0.07 6.42 11.55
CA TRP A 182 -1.06 6.52 10.64
C TRP A 182 -2.33 5.92 11.25
N VAL A 183 -3.37 6.76 11.36
CA VAL A 183 -4.72 6.40 11.82
C VAL A 183 -5.77 6.82 10.79
N PHE A 184 -6.79 5.99 10.54
CA PHE A 184 -7.95 6.33 9.73
C PHE A 184 -9.19 6.51 10.59
N LYS A 185 -9.92 7.61 10.38
CA LYS A 185 -11.20 7.86 11.04
C LYS A 185 -12.23 6.84 10.58
N GLY A 186 -12.86 6.17 11.55
CA GLY A 186 -14.06 5.36 11.34
C GLY A 186 -14.01 3.90 11.80
N ASP A 187 -12.87 3.36 12.22
CA ASP A 187 -12.81 1.98 12.73
C ASP A 187 -11.97 1.82 14.00
N SER A 188 -12.34 0.80 14.78
CA SER A 188 -11.75 0.41 16.07
C SER A 188 -10.24 0.48 16.04
N LYS A 189 -9.63 1.01 17.13
CA LYS A 189 -8.17 0.93 17.39
C LYS A 189 -7.61 -0.35 16.79
N PRO A 190 -6.51 -0.29 16.01
CA PRO A 190 -5.94 -1.48 15.37
C PRO A 190 -5.89 -2.58 16.41
N LYS A 191 -6.42 -3.78 16.11
CA LYS A 191 -6.42 -4.87 17.10
C LYS A 191 -4.98 -5.00 17.59
N PRO A 192 -4.71 -4.66 18.86
CA PRO A 192 -3.34 -4.55 19.31
C PRO A 192 -2.77 -5.96 19.27
N ASN A 193 -1.92 -6.21 18.29
CA ASN A 193 -0.99 -7.30 18.32
C ASN A 193 0.38 -6.64 18.30
N ALA A 194 0.96 -6.48 19.50
CA ALA A 194 2.27 -5.88 19.68
C ALA A 194 3.38 -6.61 18.90
N ALA A 195 3.09 -7.80 18.36
CA ALA A 195 4.02 -8.56 17.54
C ALA A 195 4.20 -8.00 16.12
N TYR A 196 3.31 -7.13 15.62
CA TYR A 196 3.36 -6.66 14.24
C TYR A 196 3.49 -5.14 14.11
N VAL A 197 4.34 -4.71 13.17
CA VAL A 197 4.51 -3.30 12.78
C VAL A 197 4.53 -3.20 11.26
N ARG A 198 3.78 -2.28 10.69
CA ARG A 198 3.77 -1.98 9.25
C ARG A 198 4.42 -0.64 9.03
N ARG A 199 5.44 -0.60 8.17
CA ARG A 199 6.19 0.62 7.87
C ARG A 199 6.12 0.92 6.39
N LEU A 200 5.75 2.15 6.05
CA LEU A 200 5.83 2.67 4.69
C LEU A 200 6.89 3.75 4.66
N TYR A 201 7.95 3.53 3.90
CA TYR A 201 8.99 4.52 3.65
C TYR A 201 8.74 5.15 2.29
N VAL A 202 8.75 6.47 2.25
CA VAL A 202 8.52 7.27 1.06
C VAL A 202 9.73 8.13 0.77
N THR A 203 10.21 8.01 -0.45
CA THR A 203 11.18 8.90 -1.07
C THR A 203 10.56 9.43 -2.37
N ASP A 204 11.24 10.35 -3.03
CA ASP A 204 10.73 10.92 -4.29
C ASP A 204 10.73 9.93 -5.46
N ASP A 205 11.53 8.86 -5.36
CA ASP A 205 11.70 7.85 -6.40
C ASP A 205 11.10 6.48 -6.04
N ARG A 206 10.68 6.24 -4.80
CA ARG A 206 10.10 4.95 -4.40
C ARG A 206 9.21 4.98 -3.15
N LEU A 207 8.38 3.95 -3.07
CA LEU A 207 7.56 3.58 -1.93
C LEU A 207 7.95 2.17 -1.48
N ASP A 208 8.45 2.04 -0.26
CA ASP A 208 8.87 0.76 0.31
C ASP A 208 7.93 0.31 1.43
N PHE A 209 7.37 -0.88 1.27
CA PHE A 209 6.39 -1.46 2.17
C PHE A 209 7.01 -2.58 2.98
N TYR A 210 7.08 -2.37 4.29
CA TYR A 210 7.63 -3.32 5.24
C TYR A 210 6.55 -3.87 6.17
N SER A 211 6.64 -5.17 6.43
CA SER A 211 5.95 -5.82 7.55
C SER A 211 7.02 -6.32 8.51
N ASN A 212 6.97 -5.83 9.74
CA ASN A 212 8.07 -5.86 10.68
C ASN A 212 9.31 -5.28 9.99
N ASP A 213 10.35 -6.11 9.85
CA ASP A 213 11.61 -5.71 9.22
C ASP A 213 11.79 -6.36 7.83
N ARG A 214 10.70 -6.86 7.23
CA ARG A 214 10.70 -7.50 5.90
C ARG A 214 10.11 -6.58 4.85
N LEU A 215 10.93 -6.16 3.90
CA LEU A 215 10.47 -5.51 2.67
C LEU A 215 9.71 -6.53 1.84
N PHE A 216 8.44 -6.29 1.56
CA PHE A 216 7.61 -7.23 0.79
C PHE A 216 7.12 -6.66 -0.55
N LEU A 217 7.16 -5.34 -0.69
CA LEU A 217 6.78 -4.63 -1.89
C LEU A 217 7.57 -3.32 -1.99
N ARG A 218 8.08 -3.05 -3.18
CA ARG A 218 8.66 -1.76 -3.57
C ARG A 218 7.99 -1.27 -4.83
N LEU A 219 7.60 0.00 -4.85
CA LEU A 219 7.10 0.69 -6.04
C LEU A 219 8.10 1.76 -6.42
N TYR A 220 8.72 1.66 -7.58
CA TYR A 220 9.60 2.71 -8.11
C TYR A 220 8.76 3.73 -8.87
N VAL A 221 8.75 4.97 -8.41
CA VAL A 221 7.99 6.06 -9.00
C VAL A 221 8.67 6.52 -10.29
N LYS A 222 7.89 6.59 -11.36
CA LYS A 222 8.32 6.99 -12.72
C LYS A 222 7.71 8.32 -13.15
N GLY A 223 6.75 8.83 -12.39
CA GLY A 223 6.14 10.13 -12.64
C GLY A 223 5.04 10.41 -11.65
N ILE A 224 4.86 11.69 -11.37
CA ILE A 224 3.87 12.22 -10.44
C ILE A 224 2.98 13.17 -11.25
N LYS A 225 1.68 13.14 -10.98
CA LYS A 225 0.74 14.18 -11.39
C LYS A 225 -0.09 14.53 -10.17
N SER A 226 -0.02 15.76 -9.73
CA SER A 226 -0.84 16.32 -8.67
C SER A 226 -1.70 17.45 -9.24
N ASP A 227 -2.92 17.60 -8.71
CA ASP A 227 -3.82 18.70 -9.06
C ASP A 227 -3.96 19.70 -7.90
N VAL A 228 -2.93 19.76 -7.05
CA VAL A 228 -2.83 20.77 -6.01
C VAL A 228 -2.55 22.09 -6.71
N SER A 229 -3.62 22.84 -6.97
CA SER A 229 -3.50 24.24 -7.36
C SER A 229 -2.77 24.96 -6.23
N ASN A 230 -1.54 25.42 -6.50
CA ASN A 230 -0.86 26.40 -5.66
C ASN A 230 -1.61 27.74 -5.67
#